data_AF-A0A9Q3ES32-F1
#
_entry.id   AF-A0A9Q3ES32-F1
#
_cell.length_a   1.000
_cell.length_b   1.000
_cell.length_c   1.000
_cell.angle_alpha   90.00
_cell.angle_beta   90.00
_cell.angle_gamma   90.00
#
_symmetry.space_group_name_H-M   'P 1'
#
loop_
_entity.id
_entity.type
_entity.pdbx_description
1 polymer ?
#
loop_
_entity_poly.entity_id
_entity_poly.type
_entity_poly.pdbx_seq_one_letter_code
_entity_poly.pdbx_strand_id
1 'polypeptide(L)'
;MSNFNSQYFILGNYYLNIYGIDSNNHKVRYFTIGANKRQKFAFPPEKRQITVIRQVEDVNKEKFVSDQLLEAQISPELTLEMKEELVEILFQYREAFASDNEPLGAIKGLEVKIILNVERPYPPLSRRRAYQASPRAREALDSHINELMKLGVLRKVGHKEEVEVTNPVMITFHNDKSRMVGDFRALNTYTIPDRYPIPRFNETLTQ
;
A
#
# COMPACT_ATOMS: atom_id res chain seq x y z
N MET A 1 -42.67 -17.77 -20.05
CA MET A 1 -41.56 -17.31 -19.20
C MET A 1 -40.91 -18.54 -18.59
N SER A 2 -39.65 -18.80 -18.92
CA SER A 2 -38.88 -19.91 -18.32
C SER A 2 -38.65 -19.61 -16.83
N ASN A 3 -38.83 -20.61 -15.98
CA ASN A 3 -38.54 -20.48 -14.55
C ASN A 3 -37.07 -20.07 -14.38
N PHE A 4 -36.84 -18.89 -13.80
CA PHE A 4 -35.50 -18.42 -13.45
C PHE A 4 -35.06 -19.13 -12.17
N ASN A 5 -34.01 -19.95 -12.27
CA ASN A 5 -33.53 -20.74 -11.13
C ASN A 5 -32.47 -19.91 -10.38
N SER A 6 -32.87 -19.23 -9.31
CA SER A 6 -31.95 -18.47 -8.45
C SER A 6 -32.02 -18.96 -7.01
N GLN A 7 -30.89 -18.83 -6.31
CA GLN A 7 -30.76 -19.26 -4.92
C GLN A 7 -31.21 -18.17 -3.93
N TYR A 8 -31.12 -16.89 -4.33
CA TYR A 8 -31.57 -15.74 -3.56
C TYR A 8 -31.99 -14.59 -4.49
N PHE A 9 -32.83 -13.68 -3.97
CA PHE A 9 -33.20 -12.43 -4.61
C PHE A 9 -33.06 -11.29 -3.60
N ILE A 10 -32.48 -10.17 -4.04
CA ILE A 10 -32.35 -8.97 -3.21
C ILE A 10 -33.47 -8.01 -3.62
N LEU A 11 -34.30 -7.64 -2.65
CA LEU A 11 -35.39 -6.69 -2.84
C LEU A 11 -35.10 -5.43 -2.05
N GLY A 12 -35.01 -4.30 -2.75
CA GLY A 12 -34.91 -2.99 -2.10
C GLY A 12 -36.20 -2.62 -1.38
N ASN A 13 -36.08 -1.72 -0.39
CA ASN A 13 -37.19 -1.31 0.49
C ASN A 13 -38.41 -0.77 -0.29
N TYR A 14 -38.15 -0.10 -1.42
CA TYR A 14 -39.17 0.37 -2.36
C TYR A 14 -40.06 -0.77 -2.89
N TYR A 15 -39.46 -1.89 -3.29
CA TYR A 15 -40.17 -3.04 -3.83
C TYR A 15 -40.86 -3.87 -2.75
N LEU A 16 -40.32 -3.90 -1.52
CA LEU A 16 -41.01 -4.52 -0.37
C LEU A 16 -42.37 -3.85 -0.12
N ASN A 17 -42.43 -2.52 -0.26
CA ASN A 17 -43.67 -1.76 -0.09
C ASN A 17 -44.64 -1.97 -1.26
N ILE A 18 -44.17 -1.85 -2.50
CA ILE A 18 -45.00 -2.04 -3.71
C ILE A 18 -45.68 -3.41 -3.75
N TYR A 19 -44.94 -4.46 -3.38
CA TYR A 19 -45.47 -5.81 -3.42
C TYR A 19 -46.12 -6.25 -2.09
N GLY A 20 -46.06 -5.44 -1.03
CA GLY A 20 -46.67 -5.79 0.26
C GLY A 20 -46.03 -7.03 0.88
N ILE A 21 -44.70 -7.06 0.91
CA ILE A 21 -43.92 -8.12 1.56
C ILE A 21 -43.86 -7.80 3.06
N ASP A 22 -44.55 -8.60 3.87
CA ASP A 22 -44.64 -8.40 5.33
C ASP A 22 -43.85 -9.48 6.09
N SER A 23 -42.83 -9.05 6.85
CA SER A 23 -41.97 -9.92 7.63
C SER A 23 -42.52 -10.29 9.02
N ASN A 24 -43.62 -9.68 9.47
CA ASN A 24 -44.12 -9.75 10.85
C ASN A 24 -45.29 -10.74 11.03
N ASN A 25 -45.11 -12.01 10.65
CA ASN A 25 -46.07 -13.05 11.03
C ASN A 25 -45.47 -14.13 11.92
N HIS A 26 -45.99 -14.20 13.15
CA HIS A 26 -45.56 -15.09 14.24
C HIS A 26 -45.69 -16.60 13.96
N LYS A 27 -46.17 -17.04 12.79
CA LYS A 27 -46.32 -18.48 12.45
C LYS A 27 -45.87 -18.88 11.04
N VAL A 28 -46.16 -18.08 10.00
CA VAL A 28 -45.76 -18.34 8.61
C VAL A 28 -45.51 -17.02 7.89
N ARG A 29 -44.35 -16.86 7.23
CA ARG A 29 -44.04 -15.69 6.41
C ARG A 29 -44.68 -15.83 5.03
N TYR A 30 -45.35 -14.79 4.55
CA TYR A 30 -45.94 -14.74 3.22
C TYR A 30 -45.71 -13.37 2.57
N PHE A 31 -45.82 -13.32 1.24
CA PHE A 31 -45.87 -12.08 0.49
C PHE A 31 -47.12 -12.02 -0.38
N THR A 32 -47.55 -10.81 -0.71
CA THR A 32 -48.56 -10.57 -1.75
C THR A 32 -47.85 -10.11 -3.02
N ILE A 33 -48.51 -10.16 -4.18
CA ILE A 33 -47.99 -9.55 -5.41
C ILE A 33 -49.12 -8.69 -5.99
N GLY A 34 -48.86 -7.39 -6.14
CA GLY A 34 -49.84 -6.42 -6.64
C GLY A 34 -50.85 -5.95 -5.58
N ALA A 35 -51.82 -5.13 -6.01
CA ALA A 35 -52.79 -4.49 -5.12
C ALA A 35 -53.77 -5.48 -4.43
N ASN A 36 -53.79 -6.74 -4.83
CA ASN A 36 -54.76 -7.73 -4.38
C ASN A 36 -54.25 -8.49 -3.15
N LYS A 37 -54.48 -7.93 -1.95
CA LYS A 37 -54.01 -8.46 -0.65
C LYS A 37 -54.62 -9.82 -0.25
N ARG A 38 -55.48 -10.41 -1.09
CA ARG A 38 -56.14 -11.71 -0.84
C ARG A 38 -55.24 -12.90 -1.20
N GLN A 39 -54.38 -12.77 -2.21
CA GLN A 39 -53.52 -13.86 -2.65
C GLN A 39 -52.17 -13.80 -1.93
N LYS A 40 -51.96 -14.76 -1.03
CA LYS A 40 -50.75 -14.85 -0.20
C LYS A 40 -49.87 -15.99 -0.70
N PHE A 41 -48.61 -15.70 -0.95
CA PHE A 41 -47.59 -16.67 -1.32
C PHE A 41 -46.71 -16.94 -0.10
N ALA A 42 -46.75 -18.16 0.41
CA ALA A 42 -45.97 -18.55 1.58
C ALA A 42 -44.52 -18.91 1.18
N PHE A 43 -43.56 -18.57 2.03
CA PHE A 43 -42.21 -19.07 1.88
C PHE A 43 -42.13 -20.54 2.39
N PRO A 44 -41.43 -21.44 1.67
CA PRO A 44 -41.24 -22.80 2.12
C PRO A 44 -40.56 -22.86 3.50
N PRO A 45 -41.04 -23.69 4.43
CA PRO A 45 -40.55 -23.72 5.82
C PRO A 45 -39.09 -24.18 5.97
N GLU A 46 -38.52 -24.81 4.93
CA GLU A 46 -37.19 -25.44 4.96
C GLU A 46 -36.04 -24.48 4.62
N LYS A 47 -36.32 -23.35 3.95
CA LYS A 47 -35.29 -22.35 3.61
C LYS A 47 -35.45 -21.10 4.47
N ARG A 48 -35.24 -21.29 5.77
CA ARG A 48 -35.21 -20.22 6.77
C ARG A 48 -33.91 -19.44 6.63
N GLN A 49 -33.92 -18.29 5.97
CA GLN A 49 -33.11 -17.13 6.36
C GLN A 49 -33.37 -15.95 5.41
N ILE A 50 -34.06 -14.94 5.92
CA ILE A 50 -33.82 -13.56 5.47
C ILE A 50 -32.71 -13.09 6.41
N THR A 51 -31.47 -13.13 5.96
CA THR A 51 -30.36 -12.50 6.68
C THR A 51 -30.46 -11.01 6.41
N VAL A 52 -30.66 -10.20 7.45
CA VAL A 52 -30.42 -8.77 7.35
C VAL A 52 -28.94 -8.63 7.03
N ILE A 53 -28.61 -8.28 5.79
CA ILE A 53 -27.25 -7.90 5.44
C ILE A 53 -27.02 -6.58 6.18
N ARG A 54 -26.42 -6.64 7.38
CA ARG A 54 -25.74 -5.48 7.97
C ARG A 54 -24.82 -4.96 6.88
N GLN A 55 -24.77 -3.63 6.71
CA GLN A 55 -23.90 -2.98 5.73
C GLN A 55 -22.57 -3.71 5.70
N VAL A 56 -22.21 -4.21 4.52
CA VAL A 56 -20.97 -4.97 4.31
C VAL A 56 -19.86 -4.12 4.91
N GLU A 57 -19.30 -4.55 6.03
CA GLU A 57 -18.07 -3.99 6.56
C GLU A 57 -17.09 -4.02 5.39
N ASP A 58 -16.52 -2.86 5.08
CA ASP A 58 -15.71 -2.69 3.88
C ASP A 58 -14.60 -3.74 3.92
N VAL A 59 -14.67 -4.76 3.05
CA VAL A 59 -13.77 -5.93 3.07
C VAL A 59 -12.31 -5.49 3.02
N ASN A 60 -12.05 -4.30 2.45
CA ASN A 60 -10.73 -3.69 2.42
C ASN A 60 -10.31 -3.11 3.77
N LYS A 61 -11.24 -2.55 4.56
CA LYS A 61 -11.00 -2.05 5.91
C LYS A 61 -10.71 -3.21 6.87
N GLU A 62 -11.46 -4.30 6.79
CA GLU A 62 -11.19 -5.51 7.59
C GLU A 62 -9.79 -6.06 7.31
N LYS A 63 -9.41 -6.18 6.02
CA LYS A 63 -8.05 -6.59 5.63
C LYS A 63 -6.98 -5.62 6.09
N PHE A 64 -7.22 -4.32 6.01
CA PHE A 64 -6.29 -3.30 6.51
C PHE A 64 -6.06 -3.46 8.02
N VAL A 65 -7.13 -3.69 8.79
CA VAL A 65 -7.03 -3.93 10.23
C VAL A 65 -6.28 -5.23 10.52
N SER A 66 -6.59 -6.31 9.80
CA SER A 66 -5.95 -7.62 10.01
C SER A 66 -4.51 -7.68 9.54
N ASP A 67 -4.11 -6.90 8.54
CA ASP A 67 -2.78 -7.07 7.95
C ASP A 67 -1.82 -6.00 8.46
N GLN A 68 -2.27 -4.75 8.63
CA GLN A 68 -1.40 -3.61 8.94
C GLN A 68 -1.53 -3.10 10.38
N LEU A 69 -2.70 -3.25 11.01
CA LEU A 69 -2.92 -2.76 12.38
C LEU A 69 -2.73 -3.83 13.47
N LEU A 70 -2.52 -5.10 13.12
CA LEU A 70 -2.28 -6.15 14.11
C LEU A 70 -1.07 -5.87 15.00
N GLU A 71 0.00 -5.32 14.42
CA GLU A 71 1.23 -5.00 15.14
C GLU A 71 1.23 -3.57 15.71
N ALA A 72 0.19 -2.79 15.43
CA ALA A 72 0.13 -1.40 15.85
C ALA A 72 -0.07 -1.28 17.37
N GLN A 73 0.80 -0.51 18.02
CA GLN A 73 0.68 -0.20 19.44
C GLN A 73 -0.30 0.95 19.65
N ILE A 74 -1.59 0.62 19.71
CA ILE A 74 -2.66 1.57 20.01
C ILE A 74 -2.80 1.71 21.54
N SER A 75 -2.86 2.95 22.03
CA SER A 75 -2.97 3.22 23.47
C SER A 75 -4.19 2.51 24.09
N PRO A 76 -4.03 1.85 25.25
CA PRO A 76 -5.14 1.21 25.94
C PRO A 76 -6.15 2.23 26.51
N GLU A 77 -5.76 3.50 26.65
CA GLU A 77 -6.58 4.58 27.22
C GLU A 77 -7.69 5.07 26.27
N LEU A 78 -7.64 4.69 25.00
CA LEU A 78 -8.64 5.06 24.00
C LEU A 78 -9.96 4.33 24.24
N THR A 79 -11.07 5.07 24.24
CA THR A 79 -12.42 4.49 24.25
C THR A 79 -12.68 3.72 22.94
N LEU A 80 -13.72 2.88 22.94
CA LEU A 80 -14.09 2.12 21.76
C LEU A 80 -14.40 3.04 20.56
N GLU A 81 -15.15 4.11 20.81
CA GLU A 81 -15.53 5.11 19.81
C GLU A 81 -14.29 5.79 19.20
N MET A 82 -13.31 6.17 20.04
CA MET A 82 -12.06 6.80 19.56
C MET A 82 -11.20 5.83 18.75
N LYS A 83 -11.22 4.54 19.08
CA LYS A 83 -10.52 3.51 18.30
C LYS A 83 -11.16 3.34 16.93
N GLU A 84 -12.48 3.35 16.86
CA GLU A 84 -13.21 3.27 15.59
C GLU A 84 -12.88 4.47 14.69
N GLU A 85 -12.91 5.69 15.23
CA GLU A 85 -12.55 6.92 14.52
C GLU A 85 -11.08 6.90 14.06
N LEU A 86 -10.16 6.44 14.91
CA LEU A 86 -8.75 6.31 14.55
C LEU A 86 -8.56 5.34 13.37
N VAL A 87 -9.21 4.17 13.41
CA VAL A 87 -9.13 3.19 12.33
C VAL A 87 -9.71 3.77 11.03
N GLU A 88 -10.76 4.58 11.10
CA GLU A 88 -11.31 5.28 9.94
C GLU A 88 -10.32 6.24 9.29
N ILE A 89 -9.67 7.08 10.10
CA ILE A 89 -8.65 8.02 9.62
C ILE A 89 -7.46 7.26 9.02
N LEU A 90 -6.96 6.24 9.70
CA LEU A 90 -5.83 5.44 9.22
C LEU A 90 -6.17 4.73 7.91
N PHE A 91 -7.39 4.20 7.78
CA PHE A 91 -7.84 3.58 6.54
C PHE A 91 -8.02 4.59 5.40
N GLN A 92 -8.54 5.78 5.72
CA GLN A 92 -8.71 6.88 4.76
C GLN A 92 -7.37 7.34 4.19
N TYR A 93 -6.34 7.45 5.03
CA TYR A 93 -4.99 7.92 4.65
C TYR A 93 -3.96 6.78 4.55
N ARG A 94 -4.39 5.54 4.36
CA ARG A 94 -3.51 4.35 4.34
C ARG A 94 -2.32 4.46 3.37
N GLU A 95 -2.50 5.14 2.24
CA GLU A 95 -1.45 5.33 1.21
C GLU A 95 -0.36 6.32 1.63
N ALA A 96 -0.58 7.10 2.70
CA ALA A 96 0.44 7.99 3.26
C ALA A 96 1.47 7.24 4.11
N PHE A 97 1.20 5.99 4.48
CA PHE A 97 2.08 5.16 5.30
C PHE A 97 2.77 4.10 4.45
N ALA A 98 4.04 3.82 4.77
CA ALA A 98 4.76 2.70 4.19
C ALA A 98 4.16 1.38 4.70
N SER A 99 3.98 0.41 3.81
CA SER A 99 3.52 -0.94 4.16
C SER A 99 4.58 -1.99 3.78
N ASP A 100 4.44 -3.22 4.29
CA ASP A 100 5.40 -4.29 3.97
C ASP A 100 5.47 -4.63 2.47
N ASN A 101 4.36 -4.44 1.75
CA ASN A 101 4.28 -4.69 0.31
C ASN A 101 4.76 -3.50 -0.53
N GLU A 102 4.58 -2.28 -0.01
CA GLU A 102 4.95 -1.03 -0.67
C GLU A 102 5.69 -0.12 0.34
N PRO A 103 6.95 -0.46 0.69
CA PRO A 103 7.68 0.28 1.72
C PRO A 103 8.21 1.62 1.20
N LEU A 104 8.22 1.82 -0.12
CA LEU A 104 8.79 3.00 -0.76
C LEU A 104 7.76 3.69 -1.66
N GLY A 105 7.57 4.99 -1.43
CA GLY A 105 6.86 5.85 -2.35
C GLY A 105 7.73 6.29 -3.53
N ALA A 106 7.09 6.60 -4.66
CA ALA A 106 7.77 7.16 -5.83
C ALA A 106 6.97 8.36 -6.36
N ILE A 107 7.66 9.48 -6.57
CA ILE A 107 7.06 10.66 -7.23
C ILE A 107 6.92 10.36 -8.71
N LYS A 108 5.68 10.42 -9.23
CA LYS A 108 5.38 10.20 -10.64
C LYS A 108 5.57 11.50 -11.43
N GLY A 109 6.27 11.42 -12.56
CA GLY A 109 6.39 12.54 -13.51
C GLY A 109 7.52 13.54 -13.22
N LEU A 110 8.34 13.31 -12.19
CA LEU A 110 9.53 14.11 -11.92
C LEU A 110 10.78 13.25 -12.00
N GLU A 111 11.71 13.63 -12.88
CA GLU A 111 13.04 13.03 -12.96
C GLU A 111 14.10 14.02 -12.47
N VAL A 112 14.97 13.55 -11.58
CA VAL A 112 16.10 14.35 -11.08
C VAL A 112 17.23 14.30 -12.09
N LYS A 113 17.62 15.47 -12.62
CA LYS A 113 18.77 15.60 -13.51
C LYS A 113 20.01 15.96 -12.70
N ILE A 114 21.02 15.10 -12.75
CA ILE A 114 22.34 15.39 -12.17
C ILE A 114 23.18 16.10 -13.22
N ILE A 115 23.52 17.35 -12.98
CA ILE A 115 24.33 18.17 -13.89
C ILE A 115 25.79 18.07 -13.47
N LEU A 116 26.67 17.72 -14.41
CA LEU A 116 28.10 17.63 -14.19
C LEU A 116 28.83 18.88 -14.72
N ASN A 117 29.97 19.22 -14.12
CA ASN A 117 30.87 20.30 -14.56
C ASN A 117 31.93 19.82 -15.57
N VAL A 118 31.80 18.58 -16.05
CA VAL A 118 32.67 17.93 -17.04
C VAL A 118 31.81 17.31 -18.12
N GLU A 119 32.36 17.23 -19.33
CA GLU A 119 31.73 16.61 -20.49
C GLU A 119 32.45 15.33 -20.91
N ARG A 120 31.88 14.61 -21.88
CA ARG A 120 32.53 13.42 -22.44
C ARG A 120 33.76 13.83 -23.28
N PRO A 121 34.87 13.07 -23.22
CA PRO A 121 35.07 11.87 -22.42
C PRO A 121 35.27 12.20 -20.92
N TYR A 122 34.57 11.48 -20.05
CA TYR A 122 34.66 11.73 -18.60
C TYR A 122 36.05 11.40 -18.04
N PRO A 123 36.48 12.09 -16.97
CA PRO A 123 37.76 11.82 -16.32
C PRO A 123 37.88 10.37 -15.83
N PRO A 124 39.09 9.78 -15.79
CA PRO A 124 39.30 8.42 -15.32
C PRO A 124 38.75 8.16 -13.90
N LEU A 125 38.73 9.20 -13.05
CA LEU A 125 38.22 9.12 -11.68
C LEU A 125 36.72 8.81 -11.62
N SER A 126 35.96 9.08 -12.69
CA SER A 126 34.53 8.73 -12.79
C SER A 126 34.29 7.24 -12.98
N ARG A 127 35.32 6.45 -13.34
CA ARG A 127 35.24 5.00 -13.56
C ARG A 127 35.97 4.25 -12.46
N ARG A 128 35.34 4.17 -11.29
CA ARG A 128 35.94 3.49 -10.13
C ARG A 128 35.61 2.00 -10.14
N ARG A 129 36.62 1.20 -9.80
CA ARG A 129 36.50 -0.25 -9.62
C ARG A 129 35.78 -0.57 -8.32
N ALA A 130 35.02 -1.68 -8.31
CA ALA A 130 34.41 -2.21 -7.09
C ALA A 130 35.49 -2.55 -6.05
N TYR A 131 35.16 -2.35 -4.78
CA TYR A 131 36.02 -2.76 -3.69
C TYR A 131 36.04 -4.28 -3.53
N GLN A 132 37.17 -4.81 -3.07
CA GLN A 132 37.22 -6.20 -2.65
C GLN A 132 36.39 -6.36 -1.37
N ALA A 133 35.50 -7.34 -1.38
CA ALA A 133 34.65 -7.67 -0.24
C ALA A 133 35.04 -9.04 0.33
N SER A 134 35.02 -9.16 1.66
CA SER A 134 35.13 -10.46 2.34
C SER A 134 33.91 -11.34 2.00
N PRO A 135 33.98 -12.67 2.22
CA PRO A 135 32.85 -13.56 1.96
C PRO A 135 31.56 -13.11 2.66
N ARG A 136 31.65 -12.77 3.96
CA ARG A 136 30.52 -12.23 4.75
C ARG A 136 29.95 -10.93 4.17
N ALA A 137 30.83 -10.03 3.70
CA ALA A 137 30.39 -8.78 3.10
C ALA A 137 29.74 -9.00 1.72
N ARG A 138 30.23 -9.97 0.93
CA ARG A 138 29.65 -10.30 -0.38
C ARG A 138 28.24 -10.87 -0.24
N GLU A 139 28.03 -11.80 0.69
CA GLU A 139 26.71 -12.36 0.97
C GLU A 139 25.71 -11.27 1.40
N ALA A 140 26.13 -10.38 2.31
CA ALA A 140 25.31 -9.23 2.70
C ALA A 140 25.01 -8.30 1.52
N LEU A 141 26.01 -8.00 0.68
CA LEU A 141 25.84 -7.19 -0.52
C LEU A 141 24.80 -7.79 -1.48
N ASP A 142 24.90 -9.09 -1.76
CA ASP A 142 23.97 -9.78 -2.66
C ASP A 142 22.54 -9.75 -2.10
N SER A 143 22.37 -9.91 -0.79
CA SER A 143 21.06 -9.77 -0.14
C SER A 143 20.48 -8.37 -0.32
N HIS A 144 21.25 -7.32 -0.03
CA HIS A 144 20.81 -5.92 -0.21
C HIS A 144 20.49 -5.58 -1.67
N ILE A 145 21.31 -6.05 -2.63
CA ILE A 145 21.07 -5.82 -4.06
C ILE A 145 19.77 -6.50 -4.50
N ASN A 146 19.53 -7.74 -4.08
CA ASN A 146 18.31 -8.47 -4.43
C ASN A 146 17.05 -7.80 -3.87
N GLU A 147 17.11 -7.33 -2.61
CA GLU A 147 16.02 -6.58 -2.00
C GLU A 147 15.72 -5.29 -2.78
N LEU A 148 16.74 -4.48 -3.07
CA LEU A 148 16.56 -3.23 -3.81
C LEU A 148 16.11 -3.44 -5.25
N MET A 149 16.49 -4.55 -5.89
CA MET A 149 15.94 -4.95 -7.19
C MET A 149 14.46 -5.32 -7.08
N LYS A 150 14.06 -6.06 -6.04
CA LYS A 150 12.65 -6.43 -5.79
C LYS A 150 11.79 -5.18 -5.54
N LEU A 151 12.34 -4.19 -4.84
CA LEU A 151 11.70 -2.90 -4.58
C LEU A 151 11.72 -1.95 -5.79
N GLY A 152 12.37 -2.32 -6.90
CA GLY A 152 12.46 -1.48 -8.10
C GLY A 152 13.39 -0.26 -7.95
N VAL A 153 14.17 -0.17 -6.87
CA VAL A 153 15.15 0.89 -6.64
C VAL A 153 16.39 0.72 -7.53
N LEU A 154 16.81 -0.54 -7.71
CA LEU A 154 17.92 -0.90 -8.58
C LEU A 154 17.43 -1.68 -9.80
N ARG A 155 18.15 -1.52 -10.91
CA ARG A 155 17.99 -2.34 -12.11
C ARG A 155 19.33 -2.80 -12.64
N LYS A 156 19.33 -3.92 -13.37
CA LYS A 156 20.48 -4.31 -14.18
C LYS A 156 20.63 -3.31 -15.33
N VAL A 157 21.89 -3.00 -15.64
CA VAL A 157 22.24 -2.24 -16.84
C VAL A 157 22.00 -3.13 -18.06
N GLY A 158 21.32 -2.62 -19.08
CA GLY A 158 21.04 -3.36 -20.31
C GLY A 158 22.31 -3.63 -21.13
N HIS A 159 22.32 -4.69 -21.91
CA HIS A 159 23.48 -5.10 -22.73
C HIS A 159 23.96 -4.03 -23.74
N LYS A 160 23.08 -3.10 -24.12
CA LYS A 160 23.37 -2.00 -25.06
C LYS A 160 23.66 -0.67 -24.36
N GLU A 161 23.57 -0.62 -23.04
CA GLU A 161 23.83 0.59 -22.27
C GLU A 161 25.31 0.67 -21.90
N GLU A 162 25.97 1.73 -22.33
CA GLU A 162 27.35 2.01 -21.90
C GLU A 162 27.36 2.71 -20.54
N VAL A 163 28.10 2.13 -19.60
CA VAL A 163 28.31 2.70 -18.26
C VAL A 163 29.63 3.44 -18.23
N GLU A 164 29.57 4.76 -18.29
CA GLU A 164 30.78 5.59 -18.26
C GLU A 164 31.13 6.12 -16.87
N VAL A 165 30.21 6.00 -15.92
CA VAL A 165 30.37 6.45 -14.53
C VAL A 165 30.04 5.28 -13.61
N THR A 166 30.98 4.92 -12.73
CA THR A 166 30.81 3.83 -11.77
C THR A 166 31.26 4.27 -10.38
N ASN A 167 30.43 3.99 -9.38
CA ASN A 167 30.73 4.25 -7.98
C ASN A 167 30.82 2.91 -7.24
N PRO A 168 31.87 2.66 -6.45
CA PRO A 168 31.98 1.42 -5.71
C PRO A 168 31.04 1.43 -4.51
N VAL A 169 30.61 0.24 -4.13
CA VAL A 169 29.75 0.01 -2.98
C VAL A 169 30.51 -0.84 -1.96
N MET A 170 30.26 -0.60 -0.68
CA MET A 170 30.83 -1.36 0.42
C MET A 170 29.76 -1.70 1.45
N ILE A 171 30.04 -2.70 2.29
CA ILE A 171 29.18 -3.06 3.42
C ILE A 171 29.84 -2.59 4.71
N THR A 172 29.06 -1.95 5.57
CA THR A 172 29.43 -1.65 6.96
C THR A 172 28.55 -2.46 7.91
N PHE A 173 29.14 -2.96 8.99
CA PHE A 173 28.43 -3.72 10.01
C PHE A 173 28.35 -2.91 11.29
N HIS A 174 27.17 -2.92 11.93
CA HIS A 174 26.98 -2.36 13.26
C HIS A 174 25.87 -3.13 13.97
N ASN A 175 26.17 -3.65 15.17
CA ASN A 175 25.32 -4.53 15.97
C ASN A 175 24.75 -5.69 15.13
N ASP A 176 25.65 -6.39 14.42
CA ASP A 176 25.37 -7.49 13.48
C ASP A 176 24.45 -7.18 12.29
N LYS A 177 23.97 -5.92 12.16
CA LYS A 177 23.22 -5.46 11.00
C LYS A 177 24.18 -4.90 9.94
N SER A 178 24.02 -5.36 8.71
CA SER A 178 24.75 -4.87 7.55
C SER A 178 24.05 -3.65 6.93
N ARG A 179 24.84 -2.71 6.41
CA ARG A 179 24.35 -1.56 5.62
C ARG A 179 25.18 -1.44 4.35
N MET A 180 24.48 -1.30 3.23
CA MET A 180 25.09 -1.02 1.93
C MET A 180 25.35 0.48 1.78
N VAL A 181 26.59 0.85 1.45
CA VAL A 181 27.05 2.24 1.35
C VAL A 181 27.75 2.47 0.01
N GLY A 182 27.23 3.40 -0.79
CA GLY A 182 27.87 3.85 -2.03
C GLY A 182 28.90 4.95 -1.79
N ASP A 183 30.07 4.86 -2.41
CA ASP A 183 31.12 5.88 -2.34
C ASP A 183 31.03 6.84 -3.55
N PHE A 184 30.28 7.92 -3.36
CA PHE A 184 30.03 8.95 -4.38
C PHE A 184 31.04 10.10 -4.36
N ARG A 185 32.13 10.03 -3.59
CA ARG A 185 33.07 11.16 -3.44
C ARG A 185 33.64 11.64 -4.78
N ALA A 186 33.98 10.72 -5.67
CA ALA A 186 34.48 11.04 -7.00
C ALA A 186 33.42 11.70 -7.88
N LEU A 187 32.20 11.16 -7.89
CA LEU A 187 31.07 11.76 -8.62
C LEU A 187 30.79 13.18 -8.12
N ASN A 188 30.79 13.37 -6.79
CA ASN A 188 30.51 14.66 -6.17
C ASN A 188 31.52 15.76 -6.54
N THR A 189 32.78 15.41 -6.82
CA THR A 189 33.78 16.37 -7.34
C THR A 189 33.36 16.98 -8.69
N TYR A 190 32.60 16.22 -9.47
CA TYR A 190 32.16 16.59 -10.80
C TYR A 190 30.71 17.06 -10.87
N THR A 191 29.93 16.91 -9.79
CA THR A 191 28.53 17.35 -9.74
C THR A 191 28.47 18.85 -9.46
N ILE A 192 27.68 19.59 -10.25
CA ILE A 192 27.38 21.00 -9.97
C ILE A 192 26.47 21.05 -8.72
N PRO A 193 26.87 21.78 -7.66
CA PRO A 193 26.06 21.84 -6.45
C PRO A 193 24.76 22.60 -6.70
N ASP A 194 23.63 21.99 -6.34
CA ASP A 194 22.35 22.67 -6.25
C ASP A 194 22.33 23.55 -4.99
N ARG A 195 22.37 24.87 -5.19
CA ARG A 195 22.46 25.86 -4.11
C ARG A 195 21.09 26.26 -3.59
N TYR A 196 20.22 25.28 -3.34
CA TYR A 196 18.96 25.50 -2.67
C TYR A 196 19.19 25.62 -1.15
N PRO A 197 18.93 26.77 -0.52
CA PRO A 197 19.15 26.92 0.91
C PRO A 197 18.11 26.10 1.67
N ILE A 198 18.55 25.02 2.31
CA ILE A 198 17.75 24.35 3.32
C ILE A 198 17.82 25.23 4.58
N PRO A 199 16.70 25.78 5.07
CA PRO A 199 16.71 26.66 6.23
C PRO A 199 17.27 25.93 7.44
N ARG A 200 18.08 26.63 8.24
CA ARG A 200 18.59 26.03 9.48
C ARG A 200 17.43 25.88 10.45
N PHE A 201 17.46 24.84 11.29
CA PHE A 201 16.41 24.55 12.27
C PHE A 201 15.96 25.79 13.08
N ASN A 202 16.92 26.60 13.54
CA ASN A 202 16.63 27.80 14.32
C ASN A 202 15.88 28.87 13.51
N GLU A 203 16.13 28.97 12.21
CA GLU A 203 15.49 29.94 11.30
C GLU A 203 14.05 29.51 10.97
N THR A 204 13.77 28.21 10.90
CA THR A 204 12.43 27.68 10.59
C THR A 204 11.45 27.85 11.75
N LEU A 205 11.91 27.79 13.01
CA LEU A 205 11.04 27.88 14.19
C LEU A 205 10.65 29.30 14.60
N THR A 206 11.31 30.32 14.04
CA THR A 206 11.09 31.74 14.40
C THR A 206 10.34 32.55 13.34
N GLN A 207 9.87 31.91 12.27
CA GLN A 207 9.04 32.54 11.22
C GLN A 207 7.54 32.51 11.56
#